data_AF-A0A435XXL5-F1
#
_entry.id   AF-A0A435XXL5-F1
#
_cell.length_a   1.000
_cell.length_b   1.000
_cell.length_c   1.000
_cell.angle_alpha   90.00
_cell.angle_beta   90.00
_cell.angle_gamma   90.00
#
_symmetry.space_group_name_H-M   'P 1'
#
loop_
_entity.id
_entity.type
_entity.pdbx_description
1 polymer ?
#
loop_
_entity_poly.entity_id
_entity_poly.type
_entity_poly.pdbx_seq_one_letter_code
_entity_poly.pdbx_strand_id
1 'polypeptide(L)'
;DFFNPTLNKINPANTTLTVTLPSNTTGGGLLKMTARLDYKPYFYPVFGQLVGKSETDANQRISFNITSEVRLKNTLEVALVLDNSGSMTKTGTGSGQTRIDLLKTAAKQLVDTLAQQAAMIKQVDRPVQFGLVPFAASVNVGPGNGNAPWMDTEGLSPVSNENFDWSTLNAADKYAQQTNGIWYKRGTGWGTDEGQMLTRFSLYRDMKVVTNHERVVNSKRVVCDEYNPNNTCKRDHDEYDYIDTYGPFASWQGCVEARPYPYNVNDAAPSGGSANTGIGVGDPATMFVPMFAPDEPGNHWRLTQDP
;
A
#
# COMPACT_ATOMS: atom_id res chain seq x y z
N ASP A 1 43.81 -34.97 -5.25
CA ASP A 1 44.99 -34.56 -6.02
C ASP A 1 44.88 -34.62 -7.55
N PHE A 2 43.77 -35.10 -8.14
CA PHE A 2 43.67 -35.24 -9.61
C PHE A 2 43.51 -33.91 -10.39
N PHE A 3 43.10 -32.81 -9.75
CA PHE A 3 42.80 -31.53 -10.41
C PHE A 3 43.90 -30.45 -10.31
N ASN A 4 44.92 -30.64 -9.47
CA ASN A 4 46.08 -29.74 -9.39
C ASN A 4 47.08 -29.78 -10.58
N PRO A 5 47.21 -30.87 -11.36
CA PRO A 5 48.18 -30.91 -12.47
C PRO A 5 47.78 -30.07 -13.70
N THR A 6 46.51 -29.72 -13.87
CA THR A 6 46.00 -29.06 -15.08
C THR A 6 46.06 -27.54 -15.05
N LEU A 7 46.15 -26.92 -13.86
CA LEU A 7 46.13 -25.46 -13.72
C LEU A 7 47.53 -24.82 -13.70
N ASN A 8 48.58 -25.56 -13.32
CA ASN A 8 49.97 -25.04 -13.28
C ASN A 8 50.59 -24.77 -14.67
N LYS A 9 49.86 -25.02 -15.77
CA LYS A 9 50.33 -24.85 -17.16
C LYS A 9 49.41 -23.97 -18.01
N ILE A 10 48.57 -23.13 -17.40
CA ILE A 10 47.82 -22.14 -18.18
C ILE A 10 48.82 -21.10 -18.70
N ASN A 11 49.03 -21.08 -20.02
CA ASN A 11 49.83 -20.05 -20.66
C ASN A 11 49.09 -18.71 -20.49
N PRO A 12 49.72 -17.67 -19.91
CA PRO A 12 49.12 -16.34 -19.79
C PRO A 12 48.62 -15.79 -21.13
N ALA A 13 49.25 -16.15 -22.25
CA ALA A 13 48.82 -15.75 -23.60
C ALA A 13 47.45 -16.33 -24.02
N ASN A 14 46.96 -17.38 -23.35
CA ASN A 14 45.61 -17.95 -23.58
C ASN A 14 44.55 -17.31 -22.67
N THR A 15 44.96 -16.35 -21.83
CA THR A 15 44.06 -15.60 -20.95
C THR A 15 44.01 -14.15 -21.42
N THR A 16 42.83 -13.66 -21.74
CA THR A 16 42.61 -12.26 -22.06
C THR A 16 41.93 -11.58 -20.88
N LEU A 17 42.58 -10.55 -20.33
CA LEU A 17 41.98 -9.66 -19.35
C LEU A 17 41.38 -8.46 -20.08
N THR A 18 40.08 -8.26 -19.95
CA THR A 18 39.37 -7.09 -20.46
C THR A 18 38.88 -6.25 -19.29
N VAL A 19 39.31 -4.99 -19.25
CA VAL A 19 38.82 -3.99 -18.29
C VAL A 19 37.93 -3.01 -19.06
N THR A 20 36.65 -2.99 -18.73
CA THR A 20 35.71 -1.99 -19.22
C THR A 20 35.61 -0.88 -18.20
N LEU A 21 36.11 0.30 -18.56
CA LEU A 21 36.01 1.48 -17.74
C LEU A 21 34.59 2.05 -17.79
N PRO A 22 34.14 2.70 -16.70
CA PRO A 22 32.90 3.46 -16.70
C PRO A 22 32.89 4.51 -17.81
N SER A 23 31.76 4.65 -18.50
CA SER A 23 31.57 5.68 -19.54
C SER A 23 30.61 6.76 -19.06
N ASN A 24 30.66 7.93 -19.69
CA ASN A 24 29.73 9.04 -19.40
C ASN A 24 28.34 8.85 -20.03
N THR A 25 28.06 7.67 -20.57
CA THR A 25 26.76 7.28 -21.13
C THR A 25 25.88 6.66 -20.04
N THR A 26 24.56 6.77 -20.19
CA THR A 26 23.57 6.23 -19.25
C THR A 26 23.88 4.78 -18.84
N GLY A 27 23.98 4.51 -17.53
CA GLY A 27 24.27 3.17 -17.00
C GLY A 27 25.75 2.76 -17.02
N GLY A 28 26.65 3.66 -17.43
CA GLY A 28 28.08 3.41 -17.55
C GLY A 28 28.88 3.47 -16.24
N GLY A 29 28.28 3.23 -15.07
CA GLY A 29 28.95 3.37 -13.75
C GLY A 29 29.59 2.10 -13.21
N LEU A 30 29.59 1.03 -13.99
CA LEU A 30 30.18 -0.25 -13.64
C LEU A 30 31.61 -0.32 -14.20
N LEU A 31 32.57 -0.50 -13.30
CA LEU A 31 33.88 -1.03 -13.65
C LEU A 31 33.72 -2.54 -13.78
N LYS A 32 33.89 -3.06 -14.99
CA LYS A 32 33.79 -4.50 -15.27
C LYS A 32 35.17 -5.04 -15.61
N MET A 33 35.59 -6.05 -14.88
CA MET A 33 36.83 -6.79 -15.13
C MET A 33 36.45 -8.22 -15.53
N THR A 34 36.77 -8.60 -16.77
CA THR A 34 36.49 -9.94 -17.30
C THR A 34 37.80 -10.65 -17.63
N ALA A 35 38.04 -11.80 -17.03
CA ALA A 35 39.11 -12.70 -17.42
C ALA A 35 38.50 -13.83 -18.27
N ARG A 36 38.94 -13.92 -19.53
CA ARG A 36 38.56 -14.99 -20.45
C ARG A 36 39.74 -15.94 -20.63
N LEU A 37 39.55 -17.22 -20.35
CA LEU A 37 40.50 -18.29 -20.61
C LEU A 37 39.95 -19.21 -21.68
N ASP A 38 40.61 -19.28 -22.84
CA ASP A 38 40.31 -20.27 -23.87
C ASP A 38 41.24 -21.48 -23.69
N TYR A 39 40.75 -22.50 -22.98
CA TYR A 39 41.50 -23.70 -22.68
C TYR A 39 41.31 -24.78 -23.76
N LYS A 40 42.42 -25.37 -24.21
CA LYS A 40 42.40 -26.55 -25.09
C LYS A 40 42.82 -27.78 -24.27
N PRO A 41 41.87 -28.63 -23.82
CA PRO A 41 42.22 -29.83 -23.08
C PRO A 41 42.93 -30.83 -24.01
N TYR A 42 43.98 -31.47 -23.52
CA TYR A 42 44.76 -32.42 -24.32
C TYR A 42 43.96 -33.65 -24.77
N PHE A 43 43.10 -34.18 -23.89
CA PHE A 43 42.36 -35.42 -24.14
C PHE A 43 40.94 -35.21 -24.68
N TYR A 44 40.41 -33.99 -24.62
CA TYR A 44 39.04 -33.69 -25.05
C TYR A 44 38.80 -33.92 -26.55
N PRO A 45 39.73 -33.59 -27.47
CA PRO A 45 39.54 -33.89 -28.89
C PRO A 45 39.45 -35.40 -29.18
N VAL A 46 40.32 -36.20 -28.56
CA VAL A 46 40.30 -37.67 -28.74
C VAL A 46 39.02 -38.26 -28.15
N PHE A 47 38.62 -37.83 -26.95
CA PHE A 47 37.35 -38.25 -26.35
C PHE A 47 36.14 -37.83 -27.19
N GLY A 48 36.12 -36.59 -27.69
CA GLY A 48 35.06 -36.06 -28.55
C GLY A 48 34.87 -36.89 -29.81
N GLN A 49 35.97 -37.29 -30.45
CA GLN A 49 35.93 -38.18 -31.61
C GLN A 49 35.44 -39.60 -31.24
N LEU A 50 35.84 -40.13 -30.08
CA LEU A 50 35.38 -41.45 -29.59
C LEU A 50 33.87 -41.50 -29.31
N VAL A 51 33.27 -40.38 -28.91
CA VAL A 51 31.81 -40.28 -28.68
C VAL A 51 31.04 -39.77 -29.91
N GLY A 52 31.67 -39.77 -31.09
CA GLY A 52 31.02 -39.47 -32.36
C GLY A 52 30.86 -37.99 -32.70
N LYS A 53 31.57 -37.07 -32.03
CA LYS A 53 31.60 -35.66 -32.45
C LYS A 53 32.44 -35.49 -33.72
N SER A 54 32.08 -34.48 -34.52
CA SER A 54 32.87 -34.08 -35.69
C SER A 54 34.28 -33.62 -35.27
N GLU A 55 35.25 -33.70 -36.17
CA GLU A 55 36.62 -33.23 -35.91
C GLU A 55 36.67 -31.76 -35.51
N THR A 56 35.79 -30.94 -36.10
CA THR A 56 35.63 -29.52 -35.78
C THR A 56 35.13 -29.33 -34.35
N ASP A 57 34.09 -30.05 -33.94
CA ASP A 57 33.49 -29.92 -32.61
C ASP A 57 34.38 -30.48 -31.50
N ALA A 58 35.11 -31.56 -31.79
CA ALA A 58 36.08 -32.16 -30.88
C ALA A 58 37.28 -31.24 -30.61
N ASN A 59 37.68 -30.42 -31.59
CA ASN A 59 38.80 -29.48 -31.47
C ASN A 59 38.42 -28.09 -30.93
N GLN A 60 37.15 -27.85 -30.60
CA GLN A 60 36.72 -26.58 -30.03
C GLN A 60 37.40 -26.29 -28.69
N ARG A 61 37.80 -25.03 -28.49
CA ARG A 61 38.34 -24.54 -27.22
C ARG A 61 37.21 -24.40 -26.21
N ILE A 62 37.50 -24.70 -24.95
CA ILE A 62 36.58 -24.47 -23.84
C ILE A 62 36.86 -23.08 -23.29
N SER A 63 35.90 -22.17 -23.44
CA SER A 63 36.00 -20.81 -22.95
C SER A 63 35.44 -20.70 -21.53
N PHE A 64 36.28 -20.23 -20.60
CA PHE A 64 35.86 -19.84 -19.26
C PHE A 64 35.87 -18.31 -19.16
N ASN A 65 34.77 -17.73 -18.70
CA ASN A 65 34.69 -16.29 -18.43
C ASN A 65 34.42 -16.08 -16.94
N ILE A 66 35.28 -15.33 -16.28
CA ILE A 66 35.07 -14.85 -14.92
C ILE A 66 34.91 -13.34 -14.99
N THR A 67 33.79 -12.84 -14.49
CA THR A 67 33.50 -11.41 -14.49
C THR A 67 33.37 -10.92 -13.05
N SER A 68 34.06 -9.83 -12.72
CA SER A 68 33.84 -9.05 -11.49
C SER A 68 33.37 -7.65 -11.87
N GLU A 69 32.37 -7.13 -11.17
CA GLU A 69 31.79 -5.81 -11.42
C GLU A 69 31.77 -5.00 -10.12
N VAL A 70 32.19 -3.74 -10.19
CA VAL A 70 32.16 -2.79 -9.08
C VAL A 70 31.50 -1.50 -9.55
N ARG A 71 30.54 -0.99 -8.78
CA ARG A 71 29.90 0.31 -9.04
C ARG A 71 30.72 1.43 -8.40
N LEU A 72 31.11 2.43 -9.18
CA LEU A 72 32.01 3.50 -8.69
C LEU A 72 31.29 4.74 -8.13
N LYS A 73 29.96 4.76 -8.14
CA LYS A 73 29.13 5.90 -7.68
C LYS A 73 27.92 5.39 -6.89
N ASN A 74 27.65 6.01 -5.75
CA ASN A 74 26.52 5.68 -4.88
C ASN A 74 25.23 6.32 -5.41
N THR A 75 24.10 5.66 -5.15
CA THR A 75 22.76 6.24 -5.23
C THR A 75 22.44 6.93 -3.90
N LEU A 76 21.56 7.94 -3.94
CA LEU A 76 21.04 8.59 -2.75
C LEU A 76 19.51 8.40 -2.71
N GLU A 77 19.00 7.92 -1.58
CA GLU A 77 17.57 7.81 -1.32
C GLU A 77 17.19 8.76 -0.18
N VAL A 78 16.21 9.62 -0.39
CA VAL A 78 15.79 10.64 0.57
C VAL A 78 14.29 10.50 0.84
N ALA A 79 13.91 10.23 2.08
CA ALA A 79 12.52 10.28 2.52
C ALA A 79 12.22 11.65 3.14
N LEU A 80 11.30 12.39 2.54
CA LEU A 80 10.78 13.66 3.06
C LEU A 80 9.56 13.39 3.92
N VAL A 81 9.72 13.41 5.23
CA VAL A 81 8.63 13.25 6.21
C VAL A 81 8.13 14.64 6.59
N LEU A 82 6.98 15.03 6.05
CA LEU A 82 6.49 16.43 6.09
C LEU A 82 5.22 16.55 6.93
N ASP A 83 5.28 17.36 7.99
CA ASP A 83 4.13 17.70 8.83
C ASP A 83 3.09 18.49 8.02
N ASN A 84 1.84 18.00 7.98
CA ASN A 84 0.70 18.67 7.37
C ASN A 84 -0.47 18.91 8.36
N SER A 85 -0.19 18.87 9.66
CA SER A 85 -1.15 19.14 10.73
C SER A 85 -1.79 20.52 10.61
N GLY A 86 -2.93 20.74 11.28
CA GLY A 86 -3.64 22.02 11.26
C GLY A 86 -2.77 23.22 11.68
N SER A 87 -1.73 23.00 12.50
CA SER A 87 -0.79 24.05 12.92
C SER A 87 0.00 24.66 11.76
N MET A 88 0.14 23.93 10.65
CA MET A 88 0.86 24.34 9.44
C MET A 88 0.11 25.38 8.60
N THR A 89 -1.17 25.63 8.90
CA THR A 89 -1.97 26.72 8.31
C THR A 89 -1.61 28.09 8.88
N LYS A 90 -0.90 28.15 10.02
CA LYS A 90 -0.48 29.41 10.65
C LYS A 90 0.59 30.11 9.81
N THR A 91 0.61 31.44 9.85
CA THR A 91 1.65 32.24 9.21
C THR A 91 3.01 31.97 9.85
N GLY A 92 4.03 31.78 9.02
CA GLY A 92 5.43 31.69 9.41
C GLY A 92 5.95 33.04 9.90
N THR A 93 6.84 32.99 10.88
CA THR A 93 7.46 34.19 11.44
C THR A 93 8.28 34.91 10.36
N GLY A 94 7.98 36.18 10.11
CA GLY A 94 8.78 37.04 9.23
C GLY A 94 8.56 36.90 7.72
N SER A 95 7.71 35.98 7.23
CA SER A 95 7.45 35.81 5.78
C SER A 95 6.08 36.29 5.30
N GLY A 96 5.09 36.40 6.20
CA GLY A 96 3.69 36.68 5.83
C GLY A 96 2.99 35.51 5.11
N GLN A 97 3.65 34.37 4.90
CA GLN A 97 3.12 33.17 4.26
C GLN A 97 2.78 32.09 5.29
N THR A 98 1.89 31.16 4.95
CA THR A 98 1.62 30.01 5.83
C THR A 98 2.86 29.10 5.95
N ARG A 99 3.02 28.42 7.09
CA ARG A 99 4.11 27.45 7.31
C ARG A 99 4.09 26.33 6.26
N ILE A 100 2.91 25.88 5.85
CA ILE A 100 2.77 24.83 4.83
C ILE A 100 3.27 25.29 3.46
N ASP A 101 3.06 26.55 3.08
CA ASP A 101 3.54 27.06 1.79
C ASP A 101 5.07 27.24 1.79
N LEU A 102 5.63 27.68 2.93
CA LEU A 102 7.07 27.73 3.13
C LEU A 102 7.70 26.33 3.05
N LEU A 103 7.10 25.33 3.72
CA LEU A 103 7.57 23.96 3.71
C LEU A 103 7.56 23.38 2.29
N LYS A 104 6.46 23.57 1.55
CA LYS A 104 6.36 23.15 0.14
C LYS A 104 7.43 23.82 -0.73
N THR A 105 7.69 25.11 -0.51
CA THR A 105 8.71 25.85 -1.26
C THR A 105 10.11 25.31 -0.97
N ALA A 106 10.47 25.16 0.30
CA ALA A 106 11.76 24.61 0.71
C ALA A 106 11.96 23.16 0.24
N ALA A 107 10.92 22.32 0.34
CA ALA A 107 10.97 20.94 -0.13
C ALA A 107 11.17 20.85 -1.65
N LYS A 108 10.48 21.69 -2.43
CA LYS A 108 10.68 21.78 -3.89
C LYS A 108 12.11 22.22 -4.21
N GLN A 109 12.61 23.27 -3.55
CA GLN A 109 13.98 23.74 -3.75
C GLN A 109 15.02 22.67 -3.43
N LEU A 110 14.83 21.90 -2.36
CA LEU A 110 15.70 20.77 -2.02
C LEU A 110 15.68 19.70 -3.11
N VAL A 111 14.50 19.27 -3.55
CA VAL A 111 14.34 18.27 -4.62
C VAL A 111 14.97 18.76 -5.92
N ASP A 112 14.72 20.00 -6.32
CA ASP A 112 15.27 20.59 -7.54
C ASP A 112 16.80 20.67 -7.48
N THR A 113 17.37 21.08 -6.34
CA THR A 113 18.82 21.19 -6.15
C THR A 113 19.50 19.83 -6.26
N LEU A 114 18.95 18.83 -5.57
CA LEU A 114 19.49 17.46 -5.60
C LEU A 114 19.26 16.81 -6.97
N ALA A 115 18.13 17.04 -7.63
CA ALA A 115 17.87 16.55 -8.98
C ALA A 115 18.84 17.13 -10.03
N GLN A 116 19.21 18.42 -9.91
CA GLN A 116 20.24 19.02 -10.76
C GLN A 116 21.61 18.36 -10.56
N GLN A 117 21.99 18.08 -9.30
CA GLN A 117 23.21 17.34 -9.01
C GLN A 117 23.15 15.90 -9.56
N ALA A 118 22.01 15.24 -9.41
CA ALA A 118 21.74 13.90 -9.92
C ALA A 118 21.88 13.83 -11.44
N ALA A 119 21.42 14.86 -12.17
CA ALA A 119 21.51 14.93 -13.63
C ALA A 119 22.96 14.96 -14.16
N MET A 120 23.92 15.40 -13.33
CA MET A 120 25.35 15.33 -13.66
C MET A 120 25.90 13.89 -13.53
N ILE A 121 25.20 13.00 -12.83
CA ILE A 121 25.60 11.61 -12.59
C ILE A 121 24.95 10.69 -13.63
N LYS A 122 25.47 10.73 -14.87
CA LYS A 122 24.96 9.89 -15.98
C LYS A 122 25.31 8.40 -15.85
N GLN A 123 26.25 8.08 -14.98
CA GLN A 123 26.81 6.75 -14.80
C GLN A 123 25.91 5.80 -13.99
N VAL A 124 24.90 6.33 -13.28
CA VAL A 124 24.05 5.56 -12.36
C VAL A 124 22.60 5.69 -12.80
N ASP A 125 21.88 4.57 -12.86
CA ASP A 125 20.42 4.62 -13.01
C ASP A 125 19.79 5.09 -11.70
N ARG A 126 18.83 6.02 -11.78
CA ARG A 126 18.19 6.67 -10.63
C ARG A 126 19.19 7.13 -9.55
N PRO A 127 20.10 8.06 -9.88
CA PRO A 127 21.16 8.49 -8.95
C PRO A 127 20.63 9.12 -7.66
N VAL A 128 19.44 9.73 -7.72
CA VAL A 128 18.72 10.24 -6.54
C VAL A 128 17.25 9.82 -6.63
N GLN A 129 16.72 9.30 -5.54
CA GLN A 129 15.29 8.96 -5.39
C GLN A 129 14.70 9.67 -4.18
N PHE A 130 13.46 10.13 -4.33
CA PHE A 130 12.71 10.79 -3.26
C PHE A 130 11.47 9.98 -2.90
N GLY A 131 11.28 9.75 -1.61
CA GLY A 131 10.00 9.39 -1.02
C GLY A 131 9.37 10.60 -0.35
N LEU A 132 8.04 10.71 -0.39
CA LEU A 132 7.29 11.75 0.31
C LEU A 132 6.31 11.09 1.26
N VAL A 133 6.39 11.45 2.54
CA VAL A 133 5.50 10.96 3.60
C VAL A 133 4.84 12.16 4.26
N PRO A 134 3.66 12.60 3.79
CA PRO A 134 2.90 13.62 4.49
C PRO A 134 2.29 12.99 5.75
N PHE A 135 2.50 13.62 6.91
CA PHE A 135 1.99 13.09 8.17
C PHE A 135 1.32 14.17 9.03
N ALA A 136 0.29 13.76 9.76
CA ALA A 136 -0.23 14.45 10.93
C ALA A 136 -0.50 13.43 12.03
N ALA A 137 -1.77 13.10 12.30
CA ALA A 137 -2.13 11.95 13.14
C ALA A 137 -1.84 10.61 12.44
N SER A 138 -1.94 10.59 11.11
CA SER A 138 -1.72 9.43 10.25
C SER A 138 -1.01 9.84 8.96
N VAL A 139 -0.58 8.85 8.17
CA VAL A 139 -0.04 9.06 6.82
C VAL A 139 -1.17 8.99 5.81
N ASN A 140 -1.20 9.92 4.85
CA ASN A 140 -2.16 9.91 3.76
C ASN A 140 -1.49 9.42 2.46
N VAL A 141 -1.93 8.24 1.99
CA VAL A 141 -1.47 7.61 0.74
C VAL A 141 -2.38 7.92 -0.44
N GLY A 142 -3.45 8.68 -0.24
CA GLY A 142 -4.42 9.08 -1.25
C GLY A 142 -5.57 8.08 -1.42
N PRO A 143 -6.80 8.56 -1.68
CA PRO A 143 -8.01 7.73 -1.74
C PRO A 143 -8.01 6.71 -2.89
N GLY A 144 -7.25 6.97 -3.96
CA GLY A 144 -7.13 6.04 -5.11
C GLY A 144 -6.39 4.74 -4.80
N ASN A 145 -5.71 4.65 -3.64
CA ASN A 145 -4.93 3.49 -3.25
C ASN A 145 -5.70 2.47 -2.40
N GLY A 146 -7.01 2.60 -2.25
CA GLY A 146 -7.81 1.70 -1.40
C GLY A 146 -7.74 0.23 -1.80
N ASN A 147 -7.50 -0.06 -3.09
CA ASN A 147 -7.34 -1.42 -3.63
C ASN A 147 -5.89 -1.78 -3.95
N ALA A 148 -4.92 -0.99 -3.48
CA ALA A 148 -3.52 -1.27 -3.76
C ALA A 148 -3.10 -2.60 -3.11
N PRO A 149 -2.20 -3.38 -3.75
CA PRO A 149 -1.85 -4.72 -3.28
C PRO A 149 -1.12 -4.76 -1.93
N TRP A 150 -0.72 -3.61 -1.39
CA TRP A 150 -0.10 -3.45 -0.08
C TRP A 150 -1.09 -3.01 1.02
N MET A 151 -2.36 -2.83 0.68
CA MET A 151 -3.45 -2.51 1.61
C MET A 151 -4.12 -3.80 2.12
N ASP A 152 -4.47 -3.82 3.40
CA ASP A 152 -5.35 -4.84 3.97
C ASP A 152 -6.80 -4.52 3.61
N THR A 153 -7.26 -5.07 2.49
CA THR A 153 -8.64 -4.93 2.00
C THR A 153 -9.59 -5.97 2.60
N GLU A 154 -9.05 -7.02 3.23
CA GLU A 154 -9.78 -8.20 3.71
C GLU A 154 -9.92 -8.22 5.24
N GLY A 155 -9.26 -7.31 5.96
CA GLY A 155 -9.31 -7.22 7.42
C GLY A 155 -8.50 -8.33 8.12
N LEU A 156 -7.49 -8.86 7.45
CA LEU A 156 -6.65 -9.97 7.94
C LEU A 156 -5.54 -9.50 8.90
N SER A 157 -5.13 -8.24 8.82
CA SER A 157 -4.10 -7.69 9.70
C SER A 157 -4.58 -7.68 11.15
N PRO A 158 -3.71 -7.99 12.14
CA PRO A 158 -4.09 -7.99 13.55
C PRO A 158 -4.69 -6.66 14.04
N VAL A 159 -4.26 -5.54 13.45
CA VAL A 159 -4.73 -4.19 13.84
C VAL A 159 -6.01 -3.75 13.10
N SER A 160 -6.47 -4.53 12.12
CA SER A 160 -7.71 -4.22 11.39
C SER A 160 -8.94 -4.22 12.29
N ASN A 161 -8.93 -5.06 13.32
CA ASN A 161 -10.05 -5.28 14.24
C ASN A 161 -9.81 -4.69 15.64
N GLU A 162 -8.72 -3.94 15.87
CA GLU A 162 -8.34 -3.43 17.20
C GLU A 162 -9.45 -2.58 17.87
N ASN A 163 -10.28 -1.90 17.07
CA ASN A 163 -11.40 -1.08 17.54
C ASN A 163 -12.78 -1.69 17.23
N PHE A 164 -12.83 -2.93 16.73
CA PHE A 164 -14.07 -3.55 16.25
C PHE A 164 -14.19 -4.99 16.76
N ASP A 165 -15.09 -5.20 17.73
CA ASP A 165 -15.49 -6.54 18.15
C ASP A 165 -16.67 -7.03 17.32
N TRP A 166 -16.39 -7.66 16.18
CA TRP A 166 -17.39 -8.22 15.28
C TRP A 166 -18.24 -9.32 15.92
N SER A 167 -17.73 -9.99 16.96
CA SER A 167 -18.46 -11.09 17.61
C SER A 167 -19.74 -10.62 18.32
N THR A 168 -19.82 -9.32 18.62
CA THR A 168 -21.01 -8.68 19.18
C THR A 168 -22.15 -8.57 18.17
N LEU A 169 -21.89 -8.68 16.86
CA LEU A 169 -22.92 -8.77 15.82
C LEU A 169 -23.44 -10.21 15.75
N ASN A 170 -24.44 -10.53 16.56
CA ASN A 170 -24.92 -11.92 16.74
C ASN A 170 -26.45 -12.09 16.68
N ALA A 171 -27.15 -11.22 15.97
CA ALA A 171 -28.60 -11.36 15.81
C ALA A 171 -28.96 -12.61 14.98
N ALA A 172 -30.13 -13.20 15.24
CA ALA A 172 -30.54 -14.50 14.70
C ALA A 172 -30.45 -14.59 13.16
N ASP A 173 -30.82 -13.51 12.47
CA ASP A 173 -30.82 -13.41 11.01
C ASP A 173 -29.82 -12.37 10.49
N LYS A 174 -29.01 -11.74 11.35
CA LYS A 174 -28.04 -10.71 10.97
C LYS A 174 -26.83 -10.74 11.90
N TYR A 175 -25.86 -11.59 11.57
CA TYR A 175 -24.67 -11.81 12.40
C TYR A 175 -23.38 -11.72 11.60
N ALA A 176 -22.26 -11.58 12.30
CA ALA A 176 -20.92 -11.71 11.77
C ALA A 176 -20.42 -13.14 11.98
N GLN A 177 -19.73 -13.68 10.99
CA GLN A 177 -19.08 -14.99 11.09
C GLN A 177 -17.66 -14.90 10.55
N GLN A 178 -16.69 -15.43 11.29
CA GLN A 178 -15.33 -15.55 10.82
C GLN A 178 -15.15 -16.84 10.03
N THR A 179 -14.54 -16.76 8.86
CA THR A 179 -14.11 -17.90 8.06
C THR A 179 -12.67 -17.64 7.63
N ASN A 180 -11.74 -18.51 8.06
CA ASN A 180 -10.33 -18.44 7.72
C ASN A 180 -9.69 -17.06 8.01
N GLY A 181 -10.03 -16.46 9.15
CA GLY A 181 -9.49 -15.16 9.58
C GLY A 181 -10.27 -13.94 9.06
N ILE A 182 -11.07 -14.07 8.01
CA ILE A 182 -11.88 -12.99 7.45
C ILE A 182 -13.27 -13.01 8.08
N TRP A 183 -13.75 -11.83 8.49
CA TRP A 183 -15.12 -11.66 8.98
C TRP A 183 -16.08 -11.43 7.83
N TYR A 184 -17.25 -12.04 7.89
CA TYR A 184 -18.28 -11.90 6.87
C TYR A 184 -19.64 -11.59 7.46
N LYS A 185 -20.45 -10.86 6.69
CA LYS A 185 -21.88 -10.66 6.90
C LYS A 185 -22.63 -11.95 6.60
N ARG A 186 -23.40 -12.47 7.57
CA ARG A 186 -24.19 -13.71 7.43
C ARG A 186 -25.61 -13.55 7.96
N GLY A 187 -26.54 -14.23 7.29
CA GLY A 187 -27.96 -14.19 7.59
C GLY A 187 -28.72 -13.24 6.66
N THR A 188 -29.98 -13.56 6.45
CA THR A 188 -30.88 -12.89 5.49
C THR A 188 -31.14 -11.43 5.82
N GLY A 189 -30.95 -11.01 7.07
CA GLY A 189 -31.10 -9.63 7.54
C GLY A 189 -30.03 -8.66 7.01
N TRP A 190 -28.99 -9.17 6.33
CA TRP A 190 -28.08 -8.34 5.53
C TRP A 190 -28.59 -8.04 4.11
N GLY A 191 -29.64 -8.73 3.65
CA GLY A 191 -30.18 -8.55 2.31
C GLY A 191 -29.12 -8.77 1.22
N THR A 192 -28.95 -7.79 0.34
CA THR A 192 -27.97 -7.84 -0.76
C THR A 192 -26.51 -7.85 -0.31
N ASP A 193 -26.24 -7.49 0.94
CA ASP A 193 -24.89 -7.46 1.49
C ASP A 193 -24.49 -8.78 2.18
N GLU A 194 -25.40 -9.77 2.23
CA GLU A 194 -25.07 -11.11 2.73
C GLU A 194 -23.90 -11.69 1.93
N GLY A 195 -22.93 -12.28 2.64
CA GLY A 195 -21.74 -12.86 2.02
C GLY A 195 -20.59 -11.89 1.85
N GLN A 196 -20.80 -10.57 1.96
CA GLN A 196 -19.71 -9.59 1.86
C GLN A 196 -18.81 -9.62 3.11
N MET A 197 -17.55 -9.23 2.93
CA MET A 197 -16.57 -9.13 4.03
C MET A 197 -16.92 -7.93 4.94
N LEU A 198 -16.67 -8.12 6.24
CA LEU A 198 -16.68 -7.08 7.26
C LEU A 198 -15.25 -6.56 7.43
N THR A 199 -15.02 -5.34 6.95
CA THR A 199 -13.72 -4.67 6.99
C THR A 199 -13.93 -3.19 7.27
N ARG A 200 -12.85 -2.46 7.58
CA ARG A 200 -12.94 -1.00 7.72
C ARG A 200 -13.44 -0.29 6.45
N PHE A 201 -13.18 -0.87 5.26
CA PHE A 201 -13.77 -0.38 4.01
C PHE A 201 -15.27 -0.70 3.91
N SER A 202 -15.72 -1.86 4.39
CA SER A 202 -17.16 -2.15 4.45
C SER A 202 -17.87 -1.19 5.38
N LEU A 203 -17.26 -0.80 6.51
CA LEU A 203 -17.85 0.19 7.43
C LEU A 203 -18.11 1.54 6.75
N TYR A 204 -17.19 2.04 5.93
CA TYR A 204 -17.42 3.26 5.14
C TYR A 204 -18.61 3.12 4.18
N ARG A 205 -18.82 1.93 3.60
CA ARG A 205 -19.95 1.64 2.71
C ARG A 205 -21.27 1.49 3.46
N ASP A 206 -21.22 0.89 4.65
CA ASP A 206 -22.38 0.53 5.45
C ASP A 206 -22.91 1.72 6.24
N MET A 207 -22.04 2.66 6.59
CA MET A 207 -22.40 3.88 7.29
C MET A 207 -23.12 4.84 6.34
N LYS A 208 -24.43 4.93 6.51
CA LYS A 208 -25.32 5.79 5.74
C LYS A 208 -25.89 6.89 6.63
N VAL A 209 -26.21 8.02 6.02
CA VAL A 209 -26.88 9.16 6.64
C VAL A 209 -28.12 9.53 5.84
N VAL A 210 -29.12 10.10 6.51
CA VAL A 210 -30.27 10.70 5.82
C VAL A 210 -29.77 11.90 5.03
N THR A 211 -29.83 11.82 3.70
CA THR A 211 -29.44 12.90 2.79
C THR A 211 -30.62 13.78 2.41
N ASN A 212 -31.84 13.28 2.57
CA ASN A 212 -33.06 14.01 2.29
C ASN A 212 -34.17 13.54 3.22
N HIS A 213 -34.97 14.49 3.71
CA HIS A 213 -36.09 14.24 4.62
C HIS A 213 -37.31 14.98 4.07
N GLU A 214 -38.12 14.28 3.30
CA GLU A 214 -39.25 14.89 2.57
C GLU A 214 -40.57 14.59 3.27
N ARG A 215 -41.33 15.65 3.56
CA ARG A 215 -42.68 15.53 4.09
C ARG A 215 -43.61 14.97 3.02
N VAL A 216 -44.33 13.90 3.35
CA VAL A 216 -45.34 13.32 2.47
C VAL A 216 -46.48 14.33 2.30
N VAL A 217 -46.83 14.63 1.06
CA VAL A 217 -47.92 15.56 0.75
C VAL A 217 -49.24 14.98 1.28
N ASN A 218 -50.03 15.82 1.95
CA ASN A 218 -51.32 15.45 2.56
C ASN A 218 -51.25 14.42 3.71
N SER A 219 -50.12 14.27 4.39
CA SER A 219 -49.97 13.39 5.57
C SER A 219 -50.31 14.05 6.92
N LYS A 220 -50.83 15.28 6.90
CA LYS A 220 -51.14 16.01 8.14
C LYS A 220 -52.16 15.25 8.98
N ARG A 221 -51.78 14.90 10.22
CA ARG A 221 -52.68 14.37 11.25
C ARG A 221 -52.63 15.26 12.48
N VAL A 222 -53.80 15.54 13.06
CA VAL A 222 -53.89 16.31 14.30
C VAL A 222 -53.89 15.33 15.46
N VAL A 223 -52.89 15.43 16.33
CA VAL A 223 -52.73 14.57 17.50
C VAL A 223 -53.04 15.40 18.75
N CYS A 224 -53.87 14.84 19.63
CA CYS A 224 -54.23 15.50 20.88
C CYS A 224 -53.22 15.17 21.97
N ASP A 225 -52.58 16.19 22.54
CA ASP A 225 -51.61 16.04 23.63
C ASP A 225 -52.27 16.00 25.01
N GLU A 226 -53.43 16.66 25.15
CA GLU A 226 -54.12 16.81 26.42
C GLU A 226 -55.64 16.81 26.23
N TYR A 227 -56.35 15.99 27.00
CA TYR A 227 -57.80 15.86 26.97
C TYR A 227 -58.46 16.58 28.15
N ASN A 228 -59.62 17.19 27.89
CA ASN A 228 -60.49 17.73 28.93
C ASN A 228 -61.22 16.57 29.68
N PRO A 229 -61.79 16.82 30.88
CA PRO A 229 -62.59 15.82 31.61
C PRO A 229 -63.83 15.30 30.87
N ASN A 230 -64.29 16.00 29.83
CA ASN A 230 -65.38 15.58 28.94
C ASN A 230 -64.87 14.87 27.66
N ASN A 231 -63.61 14.43 27.65
CA ASN A 231 -62.92 13.77 26.54
C ASN A 231 -62.79 14.60 25.25
N THR A 232 -62.97 15.92 25.29
CA THR A 232 -62.63 16.78 24.14
C THR A 232 -61.15 17.16 24.17
N CYS A 233 -60.55 17.35 23.00
CA CYS A 233 -59.15 17.77 22.94
C CYS A 233 -58.99 19.22 23.47
N LYS A 234 -58.00 19.43 24.34
CA LYS A 234 -57.68 20.72 24.93
C LYS A 234 -56.46 21.36 24.28
N ARG A 235 -55.46 20.53 23.93
CA ARG A 235 -54.22 20.94 23.28
C ARG A 235 -53.85 19.88 22.25
N ASP A 236 -53.56 20.32 21.04
CA ASP A 236 -53.15 19.48 19.93
C ASP A 236 -51.91 20.02 19.24
N HIS A 237 -51.30 19.16 18.44
CA HIS A 237 -50.26 19.51 17.49
C HIS A 237 -50.49 18.81 16.14
N ASP A 238 -49.88 19.35 15.10
CA ASP A 238 -49.86 18.73 13.78
C ASP A 238 -48.66 17.78 13.67
N GLU A 239 -48.93 16.53 13.34
CA GLU A 239 -47.91 15.54 12.99
C GLU A 239 -47.98 15.24 11.48
N TYR A 240 -46.85 14.85 10.89
CA TYR A 240 -46.71 14.59 9.46
C TYR A 240 -45.91 13.31 9.22
N ASP A 241 -46.21 12.61 8.13
CA ASP A 241 -45.38 11.49 7.67
C ASP A 241 -44.22 12.03 6.81
N TYR A 242 -43.07 11.37 6.92
CA TYR A 242 -41.85 11.71 6.19
C TYR A 242 -41.27 10.49 5.48
N ILE A 243 -40.60 10.75 4.35
CA ILE A 243 -39.80 9.76 3.61
C ILE A 243 -38.34 10.19 3.67
N ASP A 244 -37.50 9.30 4.18
CA ASP A 244 -36.06 9.49 4.25
C ASP A 244 -35.35 8.85 3.07
N THR A 245 -34.45 9.61 2.45
CA THR A 245 -33.47 9.08 1.51
C THR A 245 -32.13 8.96 2.20
N TYR A 246 -31.48 7.80 2.05
CA TYR A 246 -30.18 7.52 2.66
C TYR A 246 -29.06 7.55 1.62
N GLY A 247 -27.93 8.16 1.98
CA GLY A 247 -26.70 8.19 1.18
C GLY A 247 -25.46 7.83 2.00
N PRO A 248 -24.28 7.67 1.36
CA PRO A 248 -23.05 7.34 2.06
C PRO A 248 -22.66 8.50 2.99
N PHE A 249 -22.29 8.19 4.24
CA PHE A 249 -21.85 9.20 5.19
C PHE A 249 -20.47 9.75 4.84
N ALA A 250 -19.51 8.86 4.58
CA ALA A 250 -18.13 9.23 4.25
C ALA A 250 -17.50 8.17 3.35
N SER A 251 -16.43 8.56 2.67
CA SER A 251 -15.53 7.64 1.98
C SER A 251 -14.12 7.77 2.53
N TRP A 252 -13.35 6.69 2.44
CA TRP A 252 -11.97 6.68 2.86
C TRP A 252 -11.13 7.67 2.05
N GLN A 253 -10.45 8.60 2.74
CA GLN A 253 -9.70 9.71 2.12
C GLN A 253 -8.19 9.45 1.97
N GLY A 254 -7.74 8.20 2.15
CA GLY A 254 -6.34 7.84 1.95
C GLY A 254 -5.52 7.63 3.22
N CYS A 255 -6.09 7.71 4.43
CA CYS A 255 -5.31 7.55 5.66
C CYS A 255 -5.06 6.08 6.01
N VAL A 256 -3.84 5.75 6.44
CA VAL A 256 -3.46 4.40 6.89
C VAL A 256 -2.98 4.41 8.34
N GLU A 257 -3.20 3.29 9.01
CA GLU A 257 -2.64 3.01 10.34
C GLU A 257 -1.17 2.62 10.25
N ALA A 258 -0.47 2.80 11.38
CA ALA A 258 0.85 2.19 11.54
C ALA A 258 0.72 0.66 11.55
N ARG A 259 1.69 -0.02 10.93
CA ARG A 259 1.77 -1.49 10.99
C ARG A 259 2.05 -1.95 12.42
N PRO A 260 1.63 -3.15 12.83
CA PRO A 260 2.00 -3.70 14.14
C PRO A 260 3.50 -3.90 14.30
N TYR A 261 3.99 -3.90 15.55
CA TYR A 261 5.36 -4.31 15.84
C TYR A 261 5.60 -5.78 15.43
N PRO A 262 6.74 -6.13 14.81
CA PRO A 262 7.95 -5.30 14.57
C PRO A 262 7.97 -4.54 13.23
N TYR A 263 6.90 -4.59 12.44
CA TYR A 263 6.86 -4.03 11.09
C TYR A 263 6.67 -2.50 11.02
N ASN A 264 6.38 -1.87 12.15
CA ASN A 264 6.38 -0.40 12.26
C ASN A 264 7.77 0.23 12.17
N VAL A 265 8.85 -0.52 12.41
CA VAL A 265 10.22 0.01 12.49
C VAL A 265 11.17 -0.53 11.42
N ASN A 266 10.65 -1.28 10.43
CA ASN A 266 11.46 -1.87 9.37
C ASN A 266 10.78 -1.73 8.00
N ASP A 267 11.55 -2.05 6.95
CA ASP A 267 11.11 -1.98 5.56
C ASP A 267 10.55 -3.33 5.04
N ALA A 268 9.96 -4.14 5.92
CA ALA A 268 9.37 -5.42 5.51
C ALA A 268 8.34 -5.19 4.39
N ALA A 269 8.46 -5.96 3.30
CA ALA A 269 7.54 -5.87 2.19
C ALA A 269 6.14 -6.39 2.60
N PRO A 270 5.06 -5.69 2.21
CA PRO A 270 3.70 -6.19 2.36
C PRO A 270 3.55 -7.53 1.62
N SER A 271 3.10 -8.56 2.33
CA SER A 271 3.04 -9.93 1.80
C SER A 271 1.78 -10.70 2.19
N GLY A 272 0.83 -10.07 2.87
CA GLY A 272 -0.39 -10.70 3.34
C GLY A 272 -1.57 -10.60 2.36
N GLY A 273 -2.47 -11.58 2.42
CA GLY A 273 -3.74 -11.57 1.71
C GLY A 273 -4.31 -12.97 1.52
N SER A 274 -5.52 -13.11 0.98
CA SER A 274 -6.13 -14.42 0.76
C SER A 274 -5.86 -15.00 -0.64
N ALA A 275 -5.28 -14.21 -1.54
CA ALA A 275 -5.24 -14.50 -2.98
C ALA A 275 -6.64 -14.81 -3.58
N ASN A 276 -7.70 -14.26 -2.97
CA ASN A 276 -9.11 -14.57 -3.26
C ASN A 276 -9.51 -16.04 -3.00
N THR A 277 -8.67 -16.81 -2.29
CA THR A 277 -8.97 -18.20 -1.90
C THR A 277 -9.71 -18.28 -0.57
N GLY A 278 -9.79 -17.15 0.14
CA GLY A 278 -10.27 -17.11 1.51
C GLY A 278 -9.33 -17.82 2.49
N ILE A 279 -8.10 -18.17 2.12
CA ILE A 279 -7.08 -18.71 3.04
C ILE A 279 -5.93 -17.69 3.09
N GLY A 280 -5.58 -17.22 4.29
CA GLY A 280 -4.46 -16.29 4.47
C GLY A 280 -3.13 -16.87 3.95
N VAL A 281 -2.48 -16.15 3.05
CA VAL A 281 -1.14 -16.41 2.51
C VAL A 281 -0.22 -15.28 2.95
N GLY A 282 1.03 -15.63 3.23
CA GLY A 282 2.06 -14.68 3.69
C GLY A 282 1.78 -14.13 5.09
N ASP A 283 2.19 -12.89 5.33
CA ASP A 283 2.04 -12.25 6.65
C ASP A 283 1.14 -10.99 6.60
N PRO A 284 -0.15 -11.11 6.97
CA PRO A 284 -1.08 -9.98 7.06
C PRO A 284 -0.62 -8.83 7.96
N ALA A 285 0.23 -9.08 8.97
CA ALA A 285 0.74 -8.02 9.84
C ALA A 285 1.69 -7.05 9.10
N THR A 286 2.17 -7.41 7.90
CA THR A 286 3.01 -6.55 7.05
C THR A 286 2.19 -5.57 6.19
N MET A 287 0.87 -5.73 6.13
CA MET A 287 -0.03 -4.94 5.30
C MET A 287 -0.41 -3.61 5.96
N PHE A 288 -0.68 -2.59 5.15
CA PHE A 288 -1.18 -1.31 5.64
C PHE A 288 -2.69 -1.36 5.83
N VAL A 289 -3.15 -0.98 7.02
CA VAL A 289 -4.58 -1.01 7.36
C VAL A 289 -5.20 0.36 7.08
N PRO A 290 -6.35 0.43 6.40
CA PRO A 290 -7.05 1.71 6.24
C PRO A 290 -7.49 2.25 7.59
N MET A 291 -7.19 3.52 7.86
CA MET A 291 -7.71 4.20 9.03
C MET A 291 -9.22 4.40 8.87
N PHE A 292 -9.98 4.07 9.92
CA PHE A 292 -11.40 4.40 10.00
C PHE A 292 -11.55 5.62 10.92
N ALA A 293 -11.69 6.79 10.29
CA ALA A 293 -11.72 8.09 10.97
C ALA A 293 -13.10 8.58 11.47
N PRO A 294 -14.25 8.16 10.92
CA PRO A 294 -15.56 8.57 11.40
C PRO A 294 -15.81 8.11 12.84
N ASP A 295 -15.94 9.06 13.77
CA ASP A 295 -16.26 8.79 15.16
C ASP A 295 -17.79 8.71 15.36
N GLU A 296 -18.57 9.67 14.85
CA GLU A 296 -20.04 9.61 14.79
C GLU A 296 -20.59 10.51 13.67
N PRO A 297 -21.72 10.18 13.00
CA PRO A 297 -22.35 11.09 12.05
C PRO A 297 -23.12 12.26 12.71
N GLY A 298 -22.87 12.52 14.01
CA GLY A 298 -23.48 13.59 14.78
C GLY A 298 -25.00 13.44 14.97
N ASN A 299 -25.68 14.57 15.23
CA ASN A 299 -27.12 14.69 15.53
C ASN A 299 -28.08 14.21 14.41
N HIS A 300 -27.58 13.61 13.33
CA HIS A 300 -28.37 13.13 12.20
C HIS A 300 -29.00 11.74 12.43
N TRP A 301 -28.69 11.08 13.56
CA TRP A 301 -29.44 9.91 14.06
C TRP A 301 -30.67 10.28 14.89
N ARG A 302 -31.17 11.53 14.86
CA ARG A 302 -32.50 11.78 15.43
C ARG A 302 -33.51 11.01 14.59
N LEU A 303 -33.82 9.79 15.02
CA LEU A 303 -35.16 9.24 14.97
C LEU A 303 -36.03 10.33 15.59
N THR A 304 -36.66 11.15 14.75
CA THR A 304 -37.68 12.11 15.15
C THR A 304 -38.99 11.38 15.47
N GLN A 305 -38.87 10.33 16.28
CA GLN A 305 -39.90 9.67 17.07
C GLN A 305 -39.21 9.48 18.43
N ASP A 306 -39.27 10.39 19.39
CA ASP A 306 -40.42 10.87 20.18
C ASP A 306 -39.81 11.80 21.29
N PRO A 307 -40.52 12.74 21.95
CA PRO A 307 -41.73 13.49 21.61
C PRO A 307 -41.45 14.99 21.30
#